data_AF-A0A315E2E4-F1
#
_entry.id   AF-A0A315E2E4-F1
#
_cell.length_a   1.000
_cell.length_b   1.000
_cell.length_c   1.000
_cell.angle_alpha   90.00
_cell.angle_beta   90.00
_cell.angle_gamma   90.00
#
_symmetry.space_group_name_H-M   'P 1'
#
loop_
_entity.id
_entity.type
_entity.pdbx_description
1 polymer ?
#
loop_
_entity_poly.entity_id
_entity_poly.type
_entity_poly.pdbx_seq_one_letter_code
_entity_poly.pdbx_strand_id
1 'polypeptide(L)'
;MTSRPLRHSWGLAHDGAAWALVGLVMHKAQGVKVHTNLKIDHAEEHSAEPGFSAGLSQVDARAGRSSRRLHVSLSADQMVFGALELPAQWSQDALASEVQLEVAQMLGLGPQEVHFDFQPEAFSKEGVRRQHWVGCAQSQIDQLTASAKAAHWQIASVEPAWHAAQRAAQHLQGGLVSLLTQPTQDWQFQLPAGSVPDDSDDALLGRFGPDFALEQAMKSSAGPRLVASGLALKAWL
;
A
#
# COMPACT_ATOMS: atom_id res chain seq x y z
N MET A 1 11.23 8.63 25.02
CA MET A 1 10.61 9.70 24.22
C MET A 1 9.26 9.19 23.76
N THR A 2 8.17 9.70 24.30
CA THR A 2 6.81 9.31 23.90
C THR A 2 6.52 9.88 22.50
N SER A 3 6.43 9.00 21.49
CA SER A 3 6.03 9.41 20.15
C SER A 3 4.63 10.00 20.21
N ARG A 4 4.45 11.20 19.65
CA ARG A 4 3.14 11.85 19.57
C ARG A 4 2.24 10.98 18.67
N PRO A 5 0.99 10.69 19.05
CA PRO A 5 0.12 9.86 18.24
C PRO A 5 -0.08 10.48 16.85
N LEU A 6 0.12 9.67 15.81
CA LEU A 6 -0.11 10.05 14.42
C LEU A 6 -1.58 10.45 14.26
N ARG A 7 -1.83 11.72 13.93
CA ARG A 7 -3.19 12.25 13.76
C ARG A 7 -3.70 12.13 12.33
N HIS A 8 -2.79 12.14 11.36
CA HIS A 8 -3.09 12.10 9.94
C HIS A 8 -2.18 11.09 9.23
N SER A 9 -2.72 10.46 8.20
CA SER A 9 -1.98 9.59 7.29
C SER A 9 -2.52 9.74 5.88
N TRP A 10 -1.70 9.41 4.90
CA TRP A 10 -1.98 9.62 3.49
C TRP A 10 -1.66 8.37 2.68
N GLY A 11 -2.57 8.03 1.78
CA GLY A 11 -2.41 6.94 0.83
C GLY A 11 -2.66 7.44 -0.58
N LEU A 12 -1.87 6.94 -1.52
CA LEU A 12 -1.93 7.31 -2.92
C LEU A 12 -2.01 6.05 -3.78
N ALA A 13 -3.10 5.92 -4.54
CA ALA A 13 -3.34 4.77 -5.39
C ALA A 13 -3.50 5.17 -6.85
N HIS A 14 -3.11 4.28 -7.75
CA HIS A 14 -3.27 4.49 -9.19
C HIS A 14 -4.75 4.32 -9.60
N ASP A 15 -5.24 5.24 -10.44
CA ASP A 15 -6.60 5.28 -11.03
C ASP A 15 -6.52 5.20 -12.56
N GLY A 16 -5.63 4.35 -13.07
CA GLY A 16 -5.40 4.13 -14.51
C GLY A 16 -4.65 5.26 -15.21
N ALA A 17 -5.26 6.43 -15.36
CA ALA A 17 -4.65 7.61 -16.00
C ALA A 17 -4.39 8.75 -15.02
N ALA A 18 -4.63 8.52 -13.73
CA ALA A 18 -4.53 9.49 -12.65
C ALA A 18 -4.15 8.78 -11.35
N TRP A 19 -4.06 9.54 -10.26
CA TRP A 19 -3.90 9.05 -8.91
C TRP A 19 -5.04 9.49 -8.02
N ALA A 20 -5.47 8.62 -7.13
CA ALA A 20 -6.37 8.94 -6.03
C ALA A 20 -5.54 9.15 -4.75
N LEU A 21 -5.55 10.38 -4.23
CA LEU A 21 -4.97 10.70 -2.93
C LEU A 21 -6.08 10.73 -1.88
N VAL A 22 -5.94 9.90 -0.85
CA VAL A 22 -6.82 9.90 0.32
C VAL A 22 -6.03 10.23 1.57
N GLY A 23 -6.52 11.20 2.32
CA GLY A 23 -6.04 11.53 3.64
C GLY A 23 -7.01 11.01 4.69
N LEU A 24 -6.50 10.33 5.71
CA LEU A 24 -7.26 9.89 6.88
C LEU A 24 -6.90 10.72 8.11
N VAL A 25 -7.87 10.93 8.99
CA VAL A 25 -7.70 11.61 10.28
C VAL A 25 -8.30 10.79 11.41
N MET A 26 -7.61 10.79 12.55
CA MET A 26 -8.16 10.25 13.80
C MET A 26 -9.37 11.08 14.25
N HIS A 27 -10.53 10.45 14.38
CA HIS A 27 -11.79 11.13 14.77
C HIS A 27 -12.31 10.68 16.13
N LYS A 28 -11.98 9.47 16.58
CA LYS A 28 -12.31 8.90 17.89
C LYS A 28 -11.18 7.97 18.36
N ALA A 29 -11.22 7.50 19.60
CA ALA A 29 -10.18 6.63 20.17
C ALA A 29 -9.86 5.37 19.34
N GLN A 30 -10.83 4.87 18.57
CA GLN A 30 -10.69 3.68 17.72
C GLN A 30 -11.32 3.90 16.33
N GLY A 31 -11.33 5.14 15.85
CA GLY A 31 -12.02 5.48 14.60
C GLY A 31 -11.28 6.52 13.80
N VAL A 32 -10.99 6.18 12.54
CA VAL A 32 -10.46 7.11 11.54
C VAL A 32 -11.50 7.37 10.48
N LYS A 33 -11.43 8.55 9.87
CA LYS A 33 -12.32 8.94 8.77
C LYS A 33 -11.55 9.57 7.64
N VAL A 34 -12.13 9.51 6.45
CA VAL A 34 -11.64 10.27 5.31
C VAL A 34 -11.80 11.77 5.61
N HIS A 35 -10.72 12.53 5.42
CA HIS A 35 -10.76 14.01 5.52
C HIS A 35 -10.30 14.69 4.24
N THR A 36 -9.54 13.99 3.39
CA THR A 36 -9.14 14.46 2.07
C THR A 36 -9.38 13.37 1.06
N ASN A 37 -9.95 13.74 -0.08
CA ASN A 37 -10.12 12.89 -1.25
C ASN A 37 -9.89 13.75 -2.49
N LEU A 38 -8.78 13.51 -3.18
CA LEU A 38 -8.36 14.29 -4.35
C LEU A 38 -7.96 13.36 -5.48
N LYS A 39 -8.31 13.76 -6.70
CA LYS A 39 -7.76 13.18 -7.92
C LYS A 39 -6.55 14.03 -8.35
N ILE A 40 -5.44 13.38 -8.63
CA ILE A 40 -4.21 13.98 -9.14
C ILE A 40 -4.03 13.41 -10.55
N ASP A 41 -4.19 14.24 -11.57
CA ASP A 41 -3.99 13.80 -12.95
C ASP A 41 -2.49 13.60 -13.23
N HIS A 42 -2.15 12.68 -14.14
CA HIS A 42 -0.81 12.64 -14.71
C HIS A 42 -0.55 13.95 -15.48
N ALA A 43 0.70 14.37 -15.51
CA ALA A 43 1.08 15.57 -16.25
C ALA A 43 0.73 15.35 -17.72
N GLU A 44 0.16 16.37 -18.34
CA GLU A 44 0.06 16.41 -19.80
C GLU A 44 1.46 16.24 -20.40
N GLU A 45 1.57 15.56 -21.55
CA GLU A 45 2.82 15.21 -22.25
C GLU A 45 3.80 16.39 -22.49
N HIS A 46 3.35 17.63 -22.24
CA HIS A 46 4.09 18.88 -22.42
C HIS A 46 4.60 19.53 -21.12
N SER A 47 4.36 18.94 -19.94
CA SER A 47 4.88 19.45 -18.66
C SER A 47 6.20 18.79 -18.29
N ALA A 48 7.20 19.62 -17.95
CA ALA A 48 8.53 19.18 -17.52
C ALA A 48 8.54 18.49 -16.14
N GLU A 49 7.46 18.62 -15.36
CA GLU A 49 7.26 17.95 -14.08
C GLU A 49 6.34 16.73 -14.25
N PRO A 50 6.69 15.54 -13.73
CA PRO A 50 5.78 14.40 -13.71
C PRO A 50 4.55 14.76 -12.86
N GLY A 51 3.33 14.52 -13.36
CA GLY A 51 2.09 15.00 -12.70
C GLY A 51 1.91 14.55 -11.26
N PHE A 52 2.61 13.49 -10.88
CA PHE A 52 2.79 13.03 -9.52
C PHE A 52 3.32 14.13 -8.57
N SER A 53 4.42 14.82 -8.88
CA SER A 53 5.01 15.85 -8.01
C SER A 53 4.17 17.12 -7.98
N ALA A 54 3.66 17.56 -9.14
CA ALA A 54 2.81 18.73 -9.26
C ALA A 54 1.50 18.56 -8.48
N GLY A 55 0.86 17.39 -8.56
CA GLY A 55 -0.35 17.08 -7.83
C GLY A 55 -0.15 17.08 -6.32
N LEU A 56 0.91 16.42 -5.83
CA LEU A 56 1.25 16.41 -4.40
C LEU A 56 1.55 17.82 -3.87
N SER A 57 2.24 18.66 -4.65
CA SER A 57 2.58 20.04 -4.28
C SER A 57 1.34 20.92 -4.08
N GLN A 58 0.27 20.71 -4.86
CA GLN A 58 -1.00 21.43 -4.68
C GLN A 58 -1.69 21.10 -3.34
N VAL A 59 -1.47 19.89 -2.82
CA VAL A 59 -2.02 19.45 -1.52
C VAL A 59 -1.21 20.02 -0.36
N ASP A 60 0.08 20.27 -0.56
CA ASP A 60 0.94 20.94 0.41
C ASP A 60 0.67 22.44 0.53
N ALA A 61 0.36 23.12 -0.58
CA ALA A 61 -0.05 24.53 -0.53
C ALA A 61 -1.29 24.76 0.36
N ARG A 62 -2.14 23.74 0.54
CA ARG A 62 -3.39 23.81 1.31
C ARG A 62 -3.26 23.44 2.78
N ALA A 63 -2.18 22.75 3.18
CA ALA A 63 -1.98 22.33 4.56
C ALA A 63 -0.50 22.43 4.93
N GLY A 64 -0.18 23.19 5.98
CA GLY A 64 1.16 23.71 6.27
C GLY A 64 2.35 22.72 6.27
N ARG A 65 3.54 23.32 6.35
CA ARG A 65 4.89 22.76 6.07
C ARG A 65 5.42 21.67 7.04
N SER A 66 4.67 20.61 7.31
CA SER A 66 5.25 19.40 7.93
C SER A 66 5.49 18.34 6.86
N SER A 67 6.69 17.74 6.81
CA SER A 67 6.97 16.61 5.92
C SER A 67 5.92 15.51 6.15
N ARG A 68 5.22 15.14 5.08
CA ARG A 68 4.12 14.17 5.12
C ARG A 68 4.63 12.81 4.67
N ARG A 69 4.26 11.79 5.44
CA ARG A 69 4.48 10.39 5.08
C ARG A 69 3.37 9.94 4.13
N LEU A 70 3.78 9.33 3.02
CA LEU A 70 2.90 8.83 1.96
C LEU A 70 3.06 7.32 1.83
N HIS A 71 1.95 6.60 1.84
CA HIS A 71 1.90 5.19 1.47
C HIS A 71 1.39 5.08 0.04
N VAL A 72 2.08 4.34 -0.82
CA VAL A 72 1.77 4.29 -2.26
C VAL A 72 1.50 2.84 -2.68
N SER A 73 0.58 2.65 -3.64
CA SER A 73 0.45 1.36 -4.32
C SER A 73 1.06 1.38 -5.71
N LEU A 74 1.69 0.29 -6.12
CA LEU A 74 1.89 0.00 -7.54
C LEU A 74 0.71 -0.83 -8.08
N SER A 75 0.48 -0.72 -9.38
CA SER A 75 -0.48 -1.57 -10.07
C SER A 75 0.07 -2.99 -10.25
N ALA A 76 -0.82 -3.96 -10.45
CA ALA A 76 -0.44 -5.38 -10.49
C ALA A 76 0.48 -5.74 -11.66
N ASP A 77 0.44 -4.97 -12.75
CA ASP A 77 1.32 -5.08 -13.92
C ASP A 77 2.72 -4.51 -13.70
N GLN A 78 2.92 -3.72 -12.65
CA GLN A 78 4.23 -3.18 -12.25
C GLN A 78 4.94 -4.07 -11.24
N MET A 79 4.28 -5.13 -10.78
CA MET A 79 4.78 -6.02 -9.75
C MET A 79 4.76 -7.47 -10.23
N VAL A 80 5.68 -8.25 -9.71
CA VAL A 80 5.72 -9.70 -9.84
C VAL A 80 5.47 -10.35 -8.49
N PHE A 81 4.84 -11.52 -8.51
CA PHE A 81 4.48 -12.27 -7.32
C PHE A 81 4.83 -13.73 -7.53
N GLY A 82 5.19 -14.40 -6.44
CA GLY A 82 5.40 -15.84 -6.46
C GLY A 82 5.51 -16.42 -5.06
N ALA A 83 5.87 -17.70 -5.03
CA ALA A 83 6.17 -18.38 -3.79
C ALA A 83 7.33 -19.35 -3.98
N LEU A 84 8.20 -19.43 -2.99
CA LEU A 84 9.32 -20.38 -2.94
C LEU A 84 9.12 -21.34 -1.77
N GLU A 85 9.39 -22.62 -1.98
CA GLU A 85 9.47 -23.61 -0.92
C GLU A 85 10.95 -23.83 -0.57
N LEU A 86 11.37 -23.32 0.59
CA LEU A 86 12.77 -23.29 1.00
C LEU A 86 12.96 -24.06 2.32
N PRO A 87 14.14 -24.64 2.59
CA PRO A 87 14.39 -25.33 3.85
C PRO A 87 14.21 -24.40 5.06
N ALA A 88 13.50 -24.86 6.09
CA ALA A 88 13.12 -24.04 7.24
C ALA A 88 14.32 -23.52 8.07
N GLN A 89 15.48 -24.17 7.95
CA GLN A 89 16.72 -23.83 8.65
C GLN A 89 17.56 -22.74 7.98
N TRP A 90 17.17 -22.24 6.80
CA TRP A 90 17.90 -21.17 6.13
C TRP A 90 17.86 -19.86 6.91
N SER A 91 18.97 -19.13 6.90
CA SER A 91 19.05 -17.80 7.50
C SER A 91 18.22 -16.79 6.69
N GLN A 92 17.85 -15.67 7.31
CA GLN A 92 17.10 -14.61 6.64
C GLN A 92 17.85 -14.04 5.42
N ASP A 93 19.18 -13.91 5.50
CA ASP A 93 20.01 -13.44 4.39
C ASP A 93 20.02 -14.43 3.21
N ALA A 94 20.04 -15.73 3.50
CA ALA A 94 19.96 -16.77 2.47
C ALA A 94 18.59 -16.77 1.79
N LEU A 95 17.51 -16.62 2.57
CA LEU A 95 16.15 -16.47 2.05
C LEU A 95 16.04 -15.21 1.17
N ALA A 96 16.54 -14.07 1.65
CA ALA A 96 16.50 -12.81 0.91
C ALA A 96 17.27 -12.90 -0.41
N SER A 97 18.43 -13.55 -0.41
CA SER A 97 19.23 -13.77 -1.63
C SER A 97 18.47 -14.62 -2.66
N GLU A 98 17.79 -15.68 -2.20
CA GLU A 98 17.02 -16.55 -3.10
C GLU A 98 15.81 -15.82 -3.69
N VAL A 99 15.07 -15.08 -2.84
CA VAL A 99 13.94 -14.24 -3.32
C VAL A 99 14.43 -13.18 -4.31
N GLN A 100 15.57 -12.55 -4.06
CA GLN A 100 16.16 -11.57 -4.98
C GLN A 100 16.45 -12.18 -6.36
N LEU A 101 17.02 -13.38 -6.40
CA LEU A 101 17.34 -14.09 -7.64
C LEU A 101 16.06 -14.45 -8.42
N GLU A 102 15.04 -14.95 -7.74
CA GLU A 102 13.75 -15.30 -8.36
C GLU A 102 13.05 -14.06 -8.94
N VAL A 103 13.00 -12.96 -8.18
CA VAL A 103 12.42 -11.69 -8.64
C VAL A 103 13.20 -11.13 -9.84
N ALA A 104 14.54 -11.15 -9.77
CA ALA A 104 15.41 -10.70 -10.85
C ALA A 104 15.19 -11.52 -12.13
N GLN A 105 15.07 -12.85 -12.01
CA GLN A 105 14.77 -13.72 -13.12
C GLN A 105 13.42 -13.41 -13.74
N MET A 106 12.36 -13.26 -12.95
CA MET A 106 11.02 -12.99 -13.47
C MET A 106 10.90 -11.62 -14.13
N LEU A 107 11.63 -10.61 -13.65
CA LEU A 107 11.66 -9.29 -14.25
C LEU A 107 12.64 -9.18 -15.43
N GLY A 108 13.52 -10.17 -15.63
CA GLY A 108 14.60 -10.12 -16.62
C GLY A 108 15.64 -9.03 -16.32
N LEU A 109 15.87 -8.74 -15.04
CA LEU A 109 16.77 -7.70 -14.55
C LEU A 109 17.94 -8.29 -13.75
N GLY A 110 18.96 -7.48 -13.47
CA GLY A 110 20.02 -7.87 -12.54
C GLY A 110 19.55 -7.88 -11.08
N PRO A 111 20.17 -8.68 -10.19
CA PRO A 111 19.80 -8.74 -8.77
C PRO A 111 19.82 -7.38 -8.04
N GLN A 112 20.72 -6.48 -8.44
CA GLN A 112 20.84 -5.13 -7.86
C GLN A 112 19.84 -4.11 -8.45
N GLU A 113 19.04 -4.52 -9.44
CA GLU A 113 18.08 -3.68 -10.15
C GLU A 113 16.63 -3.98 -9.73
N VAL A 114 16.44 -4.81 -8.70
CA VAL A 114 15.12 -5.19 -8.19
C VAL A 114 14.94 -4.78 -6.74
N HIS A 115 13.70 -4.46 -6.39
CA HIS A 115 13.24 -4.26 -5.02
C HIS A 115 12.21 -5.34 -4.70
N PHE A 116 12.30 -5.95 -3.52
CA PHE A 116 11.45 -7.07 -3.15
C PHE A 116 11.14 -7.08 -1.65
N ASP A 117 10.07 -7.79 -1.31
CA ASP A 117 9.69 -8.12 0.06
C ASP A 117 9.13 -9.55 0.10
N PHE A 118 9.20 -10.21 1.24
CA PHE A 118 8.74 -11.58 1.40
C PHE A 118 8.26 -11.88 2.81
N GLN A 119 7.32 -12.81 2.90
CA GLN A 119 6.74 -13.25 4.15
C GLN A 119 6.46 -14.76 4.15
N PRO A 120 6.53 -15.42 5.32
CA PRO A 120 6.17 -16.83 5.43
C PRO A 120 4.68 -17.08 5.19
N GLU A 121 4.37 -18.26 4.65
CA GLU A 121 3.02 -18.83 4.73
C GLU A 121 2.78 -19.39 6.14
N ALA A 122 1.62 -19.06 6.72
CA ALA A 122 1.25 -19.44 8.09
C ALA A 122 1.25 -20.97 8.33
N PHE A 123 1.00 -21.77 7.29
CA PHE A 123 1.00 -23.22 7.37
C PHE A 123 2.08 -23.79 6.46
N SER A 124 3.23 -24.12 7.07
CA SER A 124 4.35 -24.74 6.37
C SER A 124 4.47 -26.22 6.74
N LYS A 125 4.99 -27.04 5.82
CA LYS A 125 5.22 -28.48 6.04
C LYS A 125 6.45 -28.66 6.94
N GLU A 126 6.52 -29.76 7.70
CA GLU A 126 7.70 -30.05 8.52
C GLU A 126 8.99 -30.01 7.67
N GLY A 127 9.94 -29.17 8.08
CA GLY A 127 11.25 -29.01 7.43
C GLY A 127 11.29 -28.08 6.21
N VAL A 128 10.15 -27.61 5.70
CA VAL A 128 10.07 -26.71 4.53
C VAL A 128 9.21 -25.52 4.86
N ARG A 129 9.75 -24.31 4.67
CA ARG A 129 9.03 -23.06 4.82
C ARG A 129 8.67 -22.51 3.45
N ARG A 130 7.38 -22.30 3.19
CA ARG A 130 6.96 -21.56 1.99
C ARG A 130 7.04 -20.06 2.27
N GLN A 131 7.67 -19.32 1.36
CA GLN A 131 7.74 -17.85 1.37
C GLN A 131 6.91 -17.32 0.21
N HIS A 132 5.96 -16.44 0.49
CA HIS A 132 5.36 -15.60 -0.54
C HIS A 132 6.22 -14.36 -0.71
N TRP A 133 6.44 -13.98 -1.96
CA TRP A 133 7.25 -12.81 -2.27
C TRP A 133 6.56 -11.92 -3.29
N VAL A 134 6.92 -10.64 -3.23
CA VAL A 134 6.56 -9.62 -4.22
C VAL A 134 7.82 -8.88 -4.63
N GLY A 135 7.91 -8.52 -5.90
CA GLY A 135 9.04 -7.78 -6.45
C GLY A 135 8.61 -6.75 -7.50
N CYS A 136 9.46 -5.76 -7.71
CA CYS A 136 9.34 -4.77 -8.77
C CYS A 136 10.74 -4.26 -9.17
N ALA A 137 10.80 -3.46 -10.24
CA ALA A 137 12.07 -2.85 -10.64
C ALA A 137 12.47 -1.74 -9.65
N GLN A 138 13.74 -1.71 -9.23
CA GLN A 138 14.27 -0.68 -8.32
C GLN A 138 14.09 0.73 -8.89
N SER A 139 14.22 0.88 -10.22
CA SER A 139 14.02 2.15 -10.93
C SER A 139 12.63 2.76 -10.71
N GLN A 140 11.58 1.94 -10.53
CA GLN A 140 10.23 2.41 -10.24
C GLN A 140 10.16 3.02 -8.82
N ILE A 141 10.78 2.37 -7.84
CA ILE A 141 10.86 2.86 -6.46
C ILE A 141 11.66 4.17 -6.39
N ASP A 142 12.77 4.24 -7.12
CA ASP A 142 13.60 5.43 -7.19
C ASP A 142 12.84 6.60 -7.83
N GLN A 143 12.13 6.37 -8.93
CA GLN A 143 11.32 7.38 -9.61
C GLN A 143 10.20 7.91 -8.69
N LEU A 144 9.49 7.02 -8.01
CA LEU A 144 8.44 7.41 -7.04
C LEU A 144 9.03 8.22 -5.89
N THR A 145 10.15 7.78 -5.33
CA THR A 145 10.82 8.44 -4.21
C THR A 145 11.31 9.83 -4.61
N ALA A 146 11.93 9.96 -5.79
CA ALA A 146 12.37 11.24 -6.33
C ALA A 146 11.19 12.20 -6.55
N SER A 147 10.10 11.71 -7.15
CA SER A 147 8.91 12.52 -7.43
C SER A 147 8.20 12.98 -6.15
N ALA A 148 8.10 12.11 -5.13
CA ALA A 148 7.55 12.47 -3.83
C ALA A 148 8.42 13.51 -3.13
N LYS A 149 9.75 13.31 -3.16
CA LYS A 149 10.72 14.23 -2.55
C LYS A 149 10.70 15.61 -3.19
N ALA A 150 10.53 15.69 -4.52
CA ALA A 150 10.37 16.96 -5.24
C ALA A 150 9.16 17.76 -4.72
N ALA A 151 8.09 17.07 -4.32
CA ALA A 151 6.92 17.66 -3.70
C ALA A 151 7.02 17.85 -2.18
N HIS A 152 8.18 17.57 -1.55
CA HIS A 152 8.40 17.59 -0.09
C HIS A 152 7.68 16.48 0.73
N TRP A 153 7.28 15.40 0.07
CA TRP A 153 6.74 14.19 0.70
C TRP A 153 7.82 13.14 0.91
N GLN A 154 7.57 12.21 1.83
CA GLN A 154 8.41 11.04 2.07
C GLN A 154 7.59 9.77 1.85
N ILE A 155 8.05 8.90 0.96
CA ILE A 155 7.46 7.57 0.80
C ILE A 155 7.76 6.75 2.06
N ALA A 156 6.72 6.30 2.74
CA ALA A 156 6.82 5.46 3.93
C ALA A 156 6.71 3.97 3.61
N SER A 157 5.92 3.61 2.60
CA SER A 157 5.86 2.24 2.08
C SER A 157 5.32 2.22 0.65
N VAL A 158 5.69 1.18 -0.09
CA VAL A 158 5.09 0.80 -1.37
C VAL A 158 4.55 -0.61 -1.23
N GLU A 159 3.28 -0.84 -1.57
CA GLU A 159 2.66 -2.18 -1.47
C GLU A 159 1.70 -2.47 -2.64
N PRO A 160 1.34 -3.74 -2.88
CA PRO A 160 0.33 -4.09 -3.87
C PRO A 160 -1.04 -3.46 -3.54
N ALA A 161 -1.74 -2.98 -4.56
CA ALA A 161 -3.07 -2.39 -4.40
C ALA A 161 -4.07 -3.33 -3.71
N TRP A 162 -3.95 -4.64 -3.94
CA TRP A 162 -4.82 -5.66 -3.34
C TRP A 162 -4.72 -5.68 -1.80
N HIS A 163 -3.52 -5.68 -1.23
CA HIS A 163 -3.33 -5.71 0.23
C HIS A 163 -3.93 -4.48 0.89
N ALA A 164 -3.72 -3.30 0.30
CA ALA A 164 -4.32 -2.07 0.77
C ALA A 164 -5.86 -2.12 0.68
N ALA A 165 -6.42 -2.54 -0.46
CA ALA A 165 -7.87 -2.65 -0.62
C ALA A 165 -8.49 -3.62 0.40
N GLN A 166 -7.87 -4.77 0.62
CA GLN A 166 -8.29 -5.75 1.62
C GLN A 166 -8.28 -5.16 3.03
N ARG A 167 -7.19 -4.47 3.40
CA ARG A 167 -7.06 -3.76 4.68
C ARG A 167 -8.19 -2.76 4.86
N ALA A 168 -8.49 -1.96 3.83
CA ALA A 168 -9.58 -0.99 3.87
C ALA A 168 -10.94 -1.66 4.02
N ALA A 169 -11.21 -2.71 3.24
CA ALA A 169 -12.47 -3.44 3.24
C ALA A 169 -12.77 -4.08 4.60
N GLN A 170 -11.76 -4.66 5.23
CA GLN A 170 -11.87 -5.30 6.56
C GLN A 170 -12.23 -4.31 7.67
N HIS A 171 -11.76 -3.06 7.57
CA HIS A 171 -11.94 -2.05 8.61
C HIS A 171 -13.07 -1.05 8.30
N LEU A 172 -13.66 -1.08 7.09
CA LEU A 172 -14.68 -0.14 6.64
C LEU A 172 -16.00 -0.34 7.41
N GLN A 173 -16.46 0.71 8.07
CA GLN A 173 -17.75 0.69 8.78
C GLN A 173 -18.91 0.60 7.76
N GLY A 174 -19.79 -0.37 7.99
CA GLY A 174 -20.87 -0.73 7.05
C GLY A 174 -20.41 -1.64 5.89
N GLY A 175 -19.13 -2.04 5.85
CA GLY A 175 -18.58 -2.97 4.87
C GLY A 175 -18.52 -2.41 3.45
N LEU A 176 -18.25 -3.29 2.47
CA LEU A 176 -18.10 -2.89 1.06
C LEU A 176 -19.35 -2.23 0.45
N VAL A 177 -20.54 -2.46 1.00
CA VAL A 177 -21.79 -1.81 0.55
C VAL A 177 -21.75 -0.29 0.78
N SER A 178 -21.01 0.19 1.78
CA SER A 178 -20.79 1.63 2.02
C SER A 178 -20.12 2.32 0.84
N LEU A 179 -19.35 1.59 0.02
CA LEU A 179 -18.69 2.16 -1.17
C LEU A 179 -19.69 2.65 -2.23
N LEU A 180 -20.88 2.03 -2.28
CA LEU A 180 -21.93 2.34 -3.25
C LEU A 180 -23.00 3.29 -2.70
N THR A 181 -23.14 3.34 -1.37
CA THR A 181 -24.25 4.02 -0.70
C THR A 181 -23.84 5.31 0.01
N GLN A 182 -22.53 5.55 0.18
CA GLN A 182 -22.01 6.73 0.87
C GLN A 182 -20.92 7.42 0.05
N PRO A 183 -20.87 8.76 0.05
CA PRO A 183 -19.76 9.48 -0.55
C PRO A 183 -18.46 9.17 0.21
N THR A 184 -17.32 9.15 -0.49
CA THR A 184 -16.02 8.77 0.09
C THR A 184 -15.66 9.56 1.35
N GLN A 185 -16.04 10.83 1.43
CA GLN A 185 -15.79 11.70 2.59
C GLN A 185 -16.53 11.29 3.87
N ASP A 186 -17.57 10.45 3.76
CA ASP A 186 -18.29 9.91 4.92
C ASP A 186 -17.77 8.53 5.34
N TRP A 187 -16.84 7.94 4.58
CA TRP A 187 -16.25 6.65 4.93
C TRP A 187 -15.47 6.74 6.24
N GLN A 188 -15.74 5.77 7.11
CA GLN A 188 -15.13 5.63 8.43
C GLN A 188 -14.59 4.22 8.57
N PHE A 189 -13.46 4.11 9.26
CA PHE A 189 -12.80 2.84 9.52
C PHE A 189 -12.63 2.64 11.02
N GLN A 190 -12.91 1.43 11.47
CA GLN A 190 -12.73 1.02 12.86
C GLN A 190 -11.32 0.45 13.03
N LEU A 191 -10.59 0.92 14.03
CA LEU A 191 -9.29 0.35 14.40
C LEU A 191 -9.49 -0.80 15.41
N PRO A 192 -8.66 -1.85 15.38
CA PRO A 192 -8.71 -2.91 16.36
C PRO A 192 -8.49 -2.35 17.78
N ALA A 193 -9.33 -2.78 18.71
CA ALA A 193 -9.31 -2.30 20.08
C ALA A 193 -8.16 -2.96 20.86
N GLY A 194 -6.99 -2.32 20.90
CA GLY A 194 -5.95 -2.60 21.90
C GLY A 194 -5.49 -4.06 22.02
N SER A 195 -5.48 -4.82 20.93
CA SER A 195 -4.71 -6.07 20.88
C SER A 195 -3.23 -5.70 20.81
N VAL A 196 -2.45 -6.28 21.72
CA VAL A 196 -1.00 -6.43 21.62
C VAL A 196 -0.64 -6.72 20.15
N PRO A 197 0.45 -6.14 19.59
CA PRO A 197 0.96 -6.62 18.31
C PRO A 197 1.32 -8.08 18.53
N ASP A 198 0.37 -8.96 18.21
CA ASP A 198 0.66 -10.35 18.04
C ASP A 198 1.52 -10.35 16.77
N ASP A 199 2.74 -10.87 16.84
CA ASP A 199 3.65 -11.07 15.70
C ASP A 199 3.00 -11.96 14.61
N SER A 200 1.75 -12.38 14.81
CA SER A 200 0.84 -12.91 13.83
C SER A 200 0.26 -11.79 12.93
N ASP A 201 1.14 -11.21 12.11
CA ASP A 201 0.81 -10.72 10.76
C ASP A 201 0.39 -11.90 9.83
N ASP A 202 -0.10 -12.99 10.41
CA ASP A 202 -0.33 -14.34 9.87
C ASP A 202 -1.66 -14.48 9.13
N ALA A 203 -2.47 -13.41 9.09
CA ALA A 203 -3.76 -13.42 8.40
C ALA A 203 -3.77 -12.64 7.07
N LEU A 204 -2.66 -12.00 6.68
CA LEU A 204 -2.67 -11.09 5.52
C LEU A 204 -2.57 -11.81 4.16
N LEU A 205 -1.99 -13.01 4.10
CA LEU A 205 -1.89 -13.77 2.85
C LEU A 205 -2.59 -15.14 2.87
N GLY A 206 -2.98 -15.68 4.03
CA GLY A 206 -3.63 -17.00 4.13
C GLY A 206 -5.04 -17.11 3.51
N ARG A 207 -5.57 -16.04 2.92
CA ARG A 207 -6.80 -16.05 2.12
C ARG A 207 -6.51 -15.69 0.65
N PHE A 208 -5.74 -16.52 -0.03
CA PHE A 208 -5.68 -16.53 -1.50
C PHE A 208 -6.95 -17.15 -2.15
N GLY A 209 -8.12 -16.98 -1.53
CA GLY A 209 -9.40 -17.20 -2.20
C GLY A 209 -9.83 -15.89 -2.84
N PRO A 210 -10.31 -15.85 -4.09
CA PRO A 210 -10.79 -14.62 -4.70
C PRO A 210 -11.97 -14.12 -3.89
N ASP A 211 -11.75 -13.06 -3.11
CA ASP A 211 -12.86 -12.25 -2.60
C ASP A 211 -13.43 -11.50 -3.80
N PHE A 212 -14.34 -12.17 -4.51
CA PHE A 212 -14.99 -11.64 -5.70
C PHE A 212 -15.64 -10.28 -5.42
N ALA A 213 -16.13 -10.05 -4.20
CA ALA A 213 -16.72 -8.77 -3.84
C ALA A 213 -15.66 -7.67 -3.76
N LEU A 214 -14.49 -7.97 -3.17
CA LEU A 214 -13.36 -7.05 -3.14
C LEU A 214 -12.80 -6.79 -4.55
N GLU A 215 -12.68 -7.82 -5.38
CA GLU A 215 -12.21 -7.67 -6.77
C GLU A 215 -13.15 -6.77 -7.58
N GLN A 216 -14.46 -6.97 -7.45
CA GLN A 216 -15.46 -6.09 -8.09
C GLN A 216 -15.40 -4.67 -7.53
N ALA A 217 -15.23 -4.51 -6.23
CA ALA A 217 -15.08 -3.19 -5.60
C ALA A 217 -13.85 -2.44 -6.12
N MET A 218 -12.71 -3.13 -6.29
CA MET A 218 -11.49 -2.55 -6.85
C MET A 218 -11.64 -2.14 -8.32
N LYS A 219 -12.44 -2.86 -9.10
CA LYS A 219 -12.76 -2.51 -10.50
C LYS A 219 -13.79 -1.38 -10.62
N SER A 220 -14.47 -1.01 -9.53
CA SER A 220 -15.44 0.08 -9.53
C SER A 220 -14.75 1.46 -9.51
N SER A 221 -15.51 2.51 -9.78
CA SER A 221 -15.02 3.90 -9.65
C SER A 221 -14.60 4.28 -8.23
N ALA A 222 -14.98 3.50 -7.21
CA ALA A 222 -14.57 3.66 -5.81
C ALA A 222 -13.26 2.95 -5.47
N GLY A 223 -12.80 2.01 -6.33
CA GLY A 223 -11.64 1.15 -6.10
C GLY A 223 -10.36 1.91 -5.75
N PRO A 224 -9.92 2.89 -6.55
CA PRO A 224 -8.71 3.67 -6.24
C PRO A 224 -8.78 4.37 -4.87
N ARG A 225 -9.96 4.89 -4.49
CA ARG A 225 -10.15 5.53 -3.18
C ARG A 225 -10.16 4.51 -2.03
N LEU A 226 -10.67 3.31 -2.27
CA LEU A 226 -10.60 2.20 -1.33
C LEU A 226 -9.14 1.81 -1.09
N VAL A 227 -8.36 1.60 -2.17
CA VAL A 227 -6.92 1.29 -2.10
C VAL A 227 -6.18 2.40 -1.36
N ALA A 228 -6.37 3.66 -1.75
CA ALA A 228 -5.74 4.82 -1.11
C ALA A 228 -6.10 4.93 0.38
N SER A 229 -7.34 4.63 0.76
CA SER A 229 -7.74 4.58 2.18
C SER A 229 -6.99 3.47 2.92
N GLY A 230 -6.85 2.29 2.32
CA GLY A 230 -6.12 1.15 2.87
C GLY A 230 -4.64 1.41 3.09
N LEU A 231 -4.01 2.08 2.13
CA LEU A 231 -2.63 2.56 2.24
C LEU A 231 -2.48 3.52 3.42
N ALA A 232 -3.39 4.49 3.55
CA ALA A 232 -3.36 5.45 4.65
C ALA A 232 -3.58 4.76 6.02
N LEU A 233 -4.42 3.73 6.10
CA LEU A 233 -4.72 2.99 7.33
C LEU A 233 -3.49 2.32 7.95
N LYS A 234 -2.51 1.95 7.14
CA LYS A 234 -1.24 1.31 7.59
C LYS A 234 -0.47 2.13 8.64
N ALA A 235 -0.76 3.42 8.79
CA ALA A 235 -0.15 4.23 9.84
C ALA A 235 -0.66 3.92 11.28
N TRP A 236 -1.75 3.16 11.41
CA TRP A 236 -2.38 2.82 12.70
C TRP A 236 -2.63 1.32 12.92
N LEU A 237 -2.38 0.49 11.91
CA LEU A 237 -2.49 -0.96 11.94
C LEU A 237 -1.09 -1.53 11.84
#